data_AF-A0A7C2QHR2-F1
#
_entry.id   AF-A0A7C2QHR2-F1
#
_cell.length_a   1.000
_cell.length_b   1.000
_cell.length_c   1.000
_cell.angle_alpha   90.00
_cell.angle_beta   90.00
_cell.angle_gamma   90.00
#
_symmetry.space_group_name_H-M   'P 1'
#
loop_
_entity.id
_entity.type
_entity.pdbx_description
1 polymer ?
#
loop_
_entity_poly.entity_id
_entity_poly.type
_entity_poly.pdbx_seq_one_letter_code
_entity_poly.pdbx_strand_id
1 'polypeptide(L)'
;MKDLSKIISLLNLGDLMLKYSQNKKELKDTVINYHPQNIDNYYKDVLPTKLTIAEFILDDNTKQKIEYDLKEFFDKLGSYKSSFKKKENVINFENDNVSFNFVEKNRLKKEDIDELLKNIIKSIPTKAFIIKSDNVLAVLNQYDKIKQELGDMNSNNLVFKPKNIMYDVLSTIYNIERDINKVNGYAQEKFIKPFKVDLYGVSNKDFLKNAYYDPKTNRLVLGTVFNLGDQSIINASNDTDVVIHELGHKLLDDLRPNYLNNYFHFESGAVHEAFGDINAFLAAASDPNVKQYIKDNNIDLSKSNILSQIAEYFGKTIYTNIKQTQELLNKNPYMPKEELKNIKDEKAIRDLSKDFEYKKYSNLKNDEKEVHLQSKSLSNAFYKAFINFYNDKKDKYDLNQVAEKFYDIFIKGTKISNPATATIPEFMKSLIVADILFNDSELTPYLLNAANENKIFDSLNIDSIFNEIKESKNLNIEPLKIVLNNKYLKKEELENSLKEAVLKILKNYSKDFDYLTLNDLSVSLVPGFNNGINMEISYKYPKSIKVNNKNVAVYGGAILVLDKNLNLIYSYIENISDQKIKDMQDYANLIFNDENDEDFILS
;
A
#
# COMPACT_ATOMS: atom_id res chain seq x y z
N MET A 1 -40.01 -0.71 0.08
CA MET A 1 -38.72 -1.19 -0.45
C MET A 1 -37.56 -0.20 -0.29
N LYS A 2 -37.62 1.08 -0.75
CA LYS A 2 -36.48 2.02 -0.65
C LYS A 2 -35.99 2.37 0.78
N ASP A 3 -36.86 2.34 1.79
CA ASP A 3 -36.44 2.53 3.20
C ASP A 3 -35.93 1.25 3.87
N LEU A 4 -36.31 0.06 3.36
CA LEU A 4 -35.91 -1.23 3.95
C LEU A 4 -34.44 -1.58 3.68
N SER A 5 -33.89 -1.19 2.52
CA SER A 5 -32.46 -1.37 2.23
C SER A 5 -31.57 -0.51 3.15
N LYS A 6 -32.03 0.68 3.53
CA LYS A 6 -31.37 1.52 4.55
C LYS A 6 -31.40 0.87 5.93
N ILE A 7 -32.50 0.22 6.31
CA ILE A 7 -32.59 -0.52 7.58
C ILE A 7 -31.65 -1.74 7.59
N ILE A 8 -31.52 -2.46 6.47
CA ILE A 8 -30.54 -3.55 6.31
C ILE A 8 -29.09 -3.03 6.44
N SER A 9 -28.78 -1.85 5.90
CA SER A 9 -27.44 -1.23 6.05
C SER A 9 -27.14 -0.78 7.49
N LEU A 10 -28.16 -0.44 8.27
CA LEU A 10 -28.04 -0.07 9.68
C LEU A 10 -27.85 -1.27 10.61
N LEU A 11 -28.29 -2.46 10.19
CA LEU A 11 -28.27 -3.68 11.01
C LEU A 11 -26.92 -4.42 11.03
N ASN A 12 -25.88 -3.89 10.37
CA ASN A 12 -24.52 -4.43 10.25
C ASN A 12 -24.44 -5.95 10.51
N LEU A 13 -24.68 -6.75 9.46
CA LEU A 13 -24.81 -8.21 9.56
C LEU A 13 -23.65 -8.87 10.34
N GLY A 14 -22.44 -8.32 10.23
CA GLY A 14 -21.26 -8.76 10.98
C GLY A 14 -21.42 -8.61 12.49
N ASP A 15 -21.99 -7.51 12.98
CA ASP A 15 -22.25 -7.28 14.41
C ASP A 15 -23.32 -8.22 14.96
N LEU A 16 -24.35 -8.51 14.14
CA LEU A 16 -25.40 -9.46 14.49
C LEU A 16 -24.83 -10.89 14.62
N MET A 17 -23.99 -11.31 13.66
CA MET A 17 -23.30 -12.60 13.72
C MET A 17 -22.31 -12.66 14.89
N LEU A 18 -21.60 -11.57 15.20
CA LEU A 18 -20.72 -11.46 16.36
C LEU A 18 -21.50 -11.46 17.68
N LYS A 19 -22.74 -10.98 17.70
CA LYS A 19 -23.58 -10.94 18.91
C LYS A 19 -23.92 -12.35 19.40
N TYR A 20 -24.30 -13.24 18.50
CA TYR A 20 -24.68 -14.64 18.82
C TYR A 20 -23.55 -15.65 18.63
N SER A 21 -22.35 -15.18 18.31
CA SER A 21 -21.17 -16.05 18.27
C SER A 21 -20.85 -16.57 19.68
N GLN A 22 -20.41 -17.81 19.74
CA GLN A 22 -20.05 -18.45 20.99
C GLN A 22 -18.55 -18.23 21.29
N ASN A 23 -18.18 -18.05 22.57
CA ASN A 23 -16.81 -17.86 23.09
C ASN A 23 -16.10 -16.51 22.73
N LYS A 24 -16.59 -15.38 23.27
CA LYS A 24 -16.02 -14.03 23.07
C LYS A 24 -14.82 -13.73 23.99
N LYS A 25 -13.72 -13.18 23.44
CA LYS A 25 -12.74 -12.32 24.16
C LYS A 25 -12.01 -11.39 23.18
N GLU A 26 -11.91 -10.10 23.51
CA GLU A 26 -11.73 -8.95 22.59
C GLU A 26 -10.27 -8.56 22.28
N LEU A 27 -10.04 -8.07 21.03
CA LEU A 27 -8.88 -7.29 20.54
C LEU A 27 -9.34 -6.32 19.38
N LYS A 28 -8.68 -5.16 19.18
CA LYS A 28 -9.03 -3.86 18.52
C LYS A 28 -8.62 -3.51 17.03
N ASP A 29 -7.59 -3.99 16.31
CA ASP A 29 -6.93 -3.23 15.21
C ASP A 29 -6.89 -3.79 13.74
N THR A 30 -7.04 -5.09 13.41
CA THR A 30 -6.97 -5.61 11.99
C THR A 30 -8.15 -6.52 11.56
N VAL A 31 -8.67 -6.43 10.31
CA VAL A 31 -9.80 -7.26 9.76
C VAL A 31 -9.45 -7.90 8.40
N ILE A 32 -9.63 -9.22 8.26
CA ILE A 32 -9.35 -10.01 7.03
C ILE A 32 -10.65 -10.60 6.47
N ASN A 33 -10.88 -10.47 5.15
CA ASN A 33 -12.03 -11.06 4.46
C ASN A 33 -11.64 -12.31 3.67
N TYR A 34 -12.52 -13.31 3.68
CA TYR A 34 -12.35 -14.58 2.98
C TYR A 34 -13.55 -14.87 2.08
N HIS A 35 -13.32 -15.33 0.85
CA HIS A 35 -14.38 -15.67 -0.12
C HIS A 35 -14.51 -17.20 -0.30
N PRO A 36 -15.41 -17.87 0.43
CA PRO A 36 -15.49 -19.34 0.53
C PRO A 36 -16.10 -20.08 -0.68
N GLN A 37 -16.33 -19.43 -1.83
CA GLN A 37 -17.22 -20.03 -2.85
C GLN A 37 -16.58 -21.15 -3.70
N ASN A 38 -15.28 -21.44 -3.59
CA ASN A 38 -14.59 -22.34 -4.55
C ASN A 38 -13.66 -23.40 -3.94
N ILE A 39 -13.98 -23.96 -2.76
CA ILE A 39 -13.24 -25.12 -2.24
C ILE A 39 -14.16 -26.32 -2.19
N ASP A 40 -13.81 -27.33 -2.99
CA ASP A 40 -14.40 -28.65 -2.93
C ASP A 40 -14.42 -29.17 -1.48
N ASN A 41 -15.43 -29.98 -1.18
CA ASN A 41 -15.79 -30.54 0.14
C ASN A 41 -14.67 -31.28 0.92
N TYR A 42 -13.41 -31.27 0.45
CA TYR A 42 -12.28 -32.06 0.93
C TYR A 42 -11.63 -31.55 2.23
N TYR A 43 -11.84 -30.28 2.62
CA TYR A 43 -11.07 -29.64 3.70
C TYR A 43 -11.88 -29.33 4.98
N LYS A 44 -13.07 -29.92 5.14
CA LYS A 44 -13.97 -29.64 6.28
C LYS A 44 -13.45 -30.14 7.65
N ASP A 45 -12.55 -31.12 7.67
CA ASP A 45 -12.35 -31.96 8.86
C ASP A 45 -10.97 -31.86 9.55
N VAL A 46 -10.11 -30.92 9.18
CA VAL A 46 -8.79 -30.78 9.83
C VAL A 46 -8.54 -29.33 10.28
N LEU A 47 -9.18 -28.96 11.37
CA LEU A 47 -8.86 -27.74 12.13
C LEU A 47 -8.93 -28.04 13.64
N PRO A 48 -7.79 -28.02 14.35
CA PRO A 48 -7.79 -27.70 15.78
C PRO A 48 -6.78 -26.59 16.17
N THR A 49 -7.39 -25.44 16.56
CA THR A 49 -7.12 -24.52 17.71
C THR A 49 -5.71 -23.98 18.02
N LYS A 50 -5.46 -22.66 18.23
CA LYS A 50 -6.33 -21.55 18.69
C LYS A 50 -5.79 -20.15 18.32
N LEU A 51 -6.55 -19.45 17.46
CA LEU A 51 -6.65 -18.00 17.22
C LEU A 51 -8.05 -17.55 17.68
N THR A 52 -8.27 -16.26 18.00
CA THR A 52 -9.62 -15.79 18.33
C THR A 52 -10.47 -15.78 17.06
N ILE A 53 -11.15 -16.91 16.88
CA ILE A 53 -12.10 -17.23 15.83
C ILE A 53 -13.44 -17.31 16.55
N ALA A 54 -14.37 -16.40 16.25
CA ALA A 54 -15.73 -16.55 16.74
C ALA A 54 -16.46 -17.49 15.77
N GLU A 55 -16.91 -18.64 16.26
CA GLU A 55 -17.71 -19.57 15.46
C GLU A 55 -19.18 -19.14 15.54
N PHE A 56 -19.74 -18.81 14.38
CA PHE A 56 -21.16 -18.57 14.22
C PHE A 56 -21.78 -19.78 13.53
N ILE A 57 -22.74 -20.43 14.19
CA ILE A 57 -23.53 -21.54 13.65
C ILE A 57 -25.00 -21.13 13.69
N LEU A 58 -25.64 -21.07 12.52
CA LEU A 58 -27.07 -20.80 12.41
C LEU A 58 -27.86 -22.10 12.61
N ASP A 59 -27.84 -22.64 13.83
CA ASP A 59 -28.72 -23.74 14.21
C ASP A 59 -30.16 -23.25 14.46
N ASP A 60 -31.12 -24.17 14.61
CA ASP A 60 -32.53 -23.80 14.77
C ASP A 60 -32.78 -22.90 15.98
N ASN A 61 -32.00 -23.08 17.06
CA ASN A 61 -32.08 -22.26 18.26
C ASN A 61 -31.54 -20.83 18.04
N THR A 62 -30.41 -20.70 17.34
CA THR A 62 -29.77 -19.42 17.03
C THR A 62 -30.59 -18.65 16.01
N LYS A 63 -31.14 -19.35 15.01
CA LYS A 63 -32.10 -18.81 14.06
C LYS A 63 -33.34 -18.27 14.75
N GLN A 64 -33.93 -19.01 15.70
CA GLN A 64 -35.08 -18.53 16.47
C GLN A 64 -34.74 -17.30 17.33
N LYS A 65 -33.55 -17.24 17.93
CA LYS A 65 -33.09 -16.06 18.70
C LYS A 65 -32.85 -14.84 17.82
N ILE A 66 -32.23 -15.01 16.65
CA ILE A 66 -32.05 -13.92 15.68
C ILE A 66 -33.40 -13.44 15.15
N GLU A 67 -34.31 -14.36 14.80
CA GLU A 67 -35.67 -14.03 14.39
C GLU A 67 -36.43 -13.28 15.49
N TYR A 68 -36.25 -13.67 16.76
CA TYR A 68 -36.85 -13.00 17.90
C TYR A 68 -36.31 -11.57 18.08
N ASP A 69 -34.99 -11.38 18.12
CA ASP A 69 -34.40 -10.05 18.32
C ASP A 69 -34.65 -9.12 17.12
N LEU A 70 -34.68 -9.65 15.89
CA LEU A 70 -35.07 -8.88 14.71
C LEU A 70 -36.56 -8.51 14.76
N LYS A 71 -37.45 -9.43 15.16
CA LYS A 71 -38.88 -9.12 15.37
C LYS A 71 -39.07 -8.05 16.45
N GLU A 72 -38.38 -8.16 17.58
CA GLU A 72 -38.41 -7.17 18.65
C GLU A 72 -37.89 -5.79 18.17
N PHE A 73 -36.83 -5.78 17.36
CA PHE A 73 -36.30 -4.57 16.74
C PHE A 73 -37.30 -3.92 15.76
N PHE A 74 -37.95 -4.71 14.89
CA PHE A 74 -38.95 -4.22 13.96
C PHE A 74 -40.26 -3.80 14.66
N ASP A 75 -40.66 -4.48 15.72
CA ASP A 75 -41.80 -4.10 16.56
C ASP A 75 -41.51 -2.80 17.31
N LYS A 76 -40.28 -2.62 17.83
CA LYS A 76 -39.82 -1.36 18.42
C LYS A 76 -39.85 -0.24 17.40
N LEU A 77 -39.31 -0.44 16.20
CA LEU A 77 -39.39 0.53 15.09
C LEU A 77 -40.83 0.86 14.68
N GLY A 78 -41.73 -0.13 14.68
CA GLY A 78 -43.16 0.06 14.43
C GLY A 78 -43.91 0.77 15.58
N SER A 79 -43.40 0.66 16.81
CA SER A 79 -43.92 1.33 18.01
C SER A 79 -43.39 2.75 18.22
N TYR A 80 -42.28 3.13 17.55
CA TYR A 80 -41.81 4.51 17.43
C TYR A 80 -42.79 5.33 16.58
N LYS A 81 -43.94 5.65 17.16
CA LYS A 81 -44.72 6.82 16.75
C LYS A 81 -43.78 8.03 16.81
N SER A 82 -43.59 8.71 15.69
CA SER A 82 -42.90 10.00 15.53
C SER A 82 -41.35 9.99 15.51
N SER A 83 -40.76 9.86 14.32
CA SER A 83 -39.48 10.55 14.00
C SER A 83 -39.07 10.52 12.53
N PHE A 84 -39.65 9.69 11.67
CA PHE A 84 -39.46 9.82 10.22
C PHE A 84 -40.47 10.81 9.62
N LYS A 85 -40.32 12.10 9.92
CA LYS A 85 -40.98 13.17 9.14
C LYS A 85 -40.25 13.31 7.81
N LYS A 86 -40.86 12.85 6.72
CA LYS A 86 -40.56 13.41 5.40
C LYS A 86 -41.19 14.80 5.37
N LYS A 87 -40.37 15.86 5.38
CA LYS A 87 -40.83 17.20 5.03
C LYS A 87 -41.06 17.19 3.51
N GLU A 88 -42.30 16.98 3.10
CA GLU A 88 -42.76 17.43 1.79
C GLU A 88 -43.77 18.54 2.05
N ASN A 89 -43.31 19.79 1.87
CA ASN A 89 -44.22 20.92 1.72
C ASN A 89 -44.80 20.81 0.31
N VAL A 90 -46.04 20.38 0.18
CA VAL A 90 -46.82 20.64 -1.04
C VAL A 90 -47.72 21.83 -0.73
N ILE A 91 -47.34 22.99 -1.26
CA ILE A 91 -48.20 24.17 -1.27
C ILE A 91 -49.09 24.03 -2.50
N ASN A 92 -50.38 23.78 -2.28
CA ASN A 92 -51.39 23.99 -3.32
C ASN A 92 -52.00 25.37 -3.13
N PHE A 93 -51.86 26.23 -4.13
CA PHE A 93 -52.58 27.48 -4.22
C PHE A 93 -53.89 27.24 -4.95
N GLU A 94 -54.99 27.13 -4.20
CA GLU A 94 -56.32 27.39 -4.71
C GLU A 94 -57.24 27.74 -3.53
N ASN A 95 -57.64 29.02 -3.46
CA ASN A 95 -58.63 29.62 -2.56
C ASN A 95 -58.31 29.61 -1.04
N ASP A 96 -57.52 30.59 -0.59
CA ASP A 96 -57.50 31.29 0.73
C ASP A 96 -57.86 30.56 2.05
N ASN A 97 -57.74 29.24 2.12
CA ASN A 97 -57.81 28.50 3.39
C ASN A 97 -56.68 27.47 3.47
N VAL A 98 -55.72 27.71 4.36
CA VAL A 98 -54.68 26.73 4.71
C VAL A 98 -55.33 25.64 5.57
N SER A 99 -55.56 24.46 5.00
CA SER A 99 -55.92 23.26 5.76
C SER A 99 -54.75 22.28 5.80
N PHE A 100 -54.33 21.88 7.01
CA PHE A 100 -53.32 20.85 7.22
C PHE A 100 -54.00 19.48 7.26
N ASN A 101 -54.02 18.77 6.13
CA ASN A 101 -54.36 17.35 6.14
C ASN A 101 -53.11 16.53 6.47
N PHE A 102 -53.01 16.05 7.71
CA PHE A 102 -52.05 15.02 8.08
C PHE A 102 -52.50 13.69 7.47
N VAL A 103 -51.81 13.24 6.42
CA VAL A 103 -51.97 11.87 5.91
C VAL A 103 -51.15 10.95 6.80
N GLU A 104 -51.80 10.15 7.66
CA GLU A 104 -51.15 9.00 8.31
C GLU A 104 -50.76 7.96 7.24
N LYS A 105 -49.45 7.76 7.04
CA LYS A 105 -48.83 6.65 6.29
C LYS A 105 -47.51 6.31 7.00
N ASN A 106 -47.06 5.08 7.21
CA ASN A 106 -47.52 3.73 6.89
C ASN A 106 -47.07 2.84 8.06
N ARG A 107 -47.93 2.00 8.62
CA ARG A 107 -47.47 0.86 9.41
C ARG A 107 -46.84 -0.15 8.43
N LEU A 108 -45.64 -0.65 8.72
CA LEU A 108 -45.07 -1.80 8.03
C LEU A 108 -46.10 -2.94 8.16
N LYS A 109 -46.58 -3.49 7.03
CA LYS A 109 -47.50 -4.62 7.10
C LYS A 109 -46.74 -5.83 7.64
N LYS A 110 -47.42 -6.63 8.46
CA LYS A 110 -46.82 -7.82 9.08
C LYS A 110 -46.24 -8.78 8.03
N GLU A 111 -46.93 -8.90 6.90
CA GLU A 111 -46.51 -9.67 5.73
C GLU A 111 -45.16 -9.20 5.16
N ASP A 112 -44.92 -7.88 5.07
CA ASP A 112 -43.67 -7.30 4.56
C ASP A 112 -42.50 -7.53 5.53
N ILE A 113 -42.78 -7.50 6.85
CA ILE A 113 -41.79 -7.79 7.90
C ILE A 113 -41.41 -9.28 7.86
N ASP A 114 -42.39 -10.16 7.71
CA ASP A 114 -42.17 -11.60 7.65
C ASP A 114 -41.37 -12.00 6.40
N GLU A 115 -41.62 -11.35 5.25
CA GLU A 115 -40.83 -11.56 4.02
C GLU A 115 -39.39 -11.03 4.16
N LEU A 116 -39.20 -9.88 4.80
CA LEU A 116 -37.89 -9.32 5.07
C LEU A 116 -37.06 -10.21 6.01
N LEU A 117 -37.68 -10.71 7.09
CA LEU A 117 -37.05 -11.63 8.03
C LEU A 117 -36.59 -12.91 7.32
N LYS A 118 -37.44 -13.48 6.46
CA LYS A 118 -37.06 -14.63 5.62
C LYS A 118 -35.86 -14.32 4.74
N ASN A 119 -35.81 -13.15 4.11
CA ASN A 119 -34.70 -12.77 3.24
C ASN A 119 -33.40 -12.52 4.00
N ILE A 120 -33.45 -11.90 5.19
CA ILE A 120 -32.27 -11.68 6.06
C ILE A 120 -31.75 -13.01 6.60
N ILE A 121 -32.63 -13.90 7.07
CA ILE A 121 -32.22 -15.20 7.57
C ILE A 121 -31.64 -16.08 6.45
N LYS A 122 -32.17 -15.96 5.22
CA LYS A 122 -31.63 -16.65 4.03
C LYS A 122 -30.26 -16.14 3.60
N SER A 123 -29.92 -14.87 3.88
CA SER A 123 -28.63 -14.29 3.54
C SER A 123 -27.54 -14.51 4.60
N ILE A 124 -27.90 -14.99 5.80
CA ILE A 124 -26.94 -15.36 6.84
C ILE A 124 -26.36 -16.75 6.53
N PRO A 125 -25.02 -16.91 6.47
CA PRO A 125 -24.41 -18.20 6.24
C PRO A 125 -24.69 -19.17 7.40
N THR A 126 -24.90 -20.45 7.08
CA THR A 126 -25.19 -21.50 8.07
C THR A 126 -24.03 -21.77 9.03
N LYS A 127 -22.79 -21.51 8.58
CA LYS A 127 -21.57 -21.57 9.39
C LYS A 127 -20.59 -20.51 8.90
N ALA A 128 -20.01 -19.72 9.82
CA ALA A 128 -19.03 -18.69 9.48
C ALA A 128 -17.98 -18.51 10.58
N PHE A 129 -16.78 -18.10 10.18
CA PHE A 129 -15.68 -17.74 11.06
C PHE A 129 -15.36 -16.25 10.92
N ILE A 130 -15.28 -15.54 12.05
CA ILE A 130 -15.03 -14.10 12.09
C ILE A 130 -13.63 -13.87 12.67
N ILE A 131 -12.73 -13.19 11.93
CA ILE A 131 -11.31 -13.01 12.27
C ILE A 131 -11.00 -11.51 12.50
N LYS A 132 -10.39 -11.18 13.65
CA LYS A 132 -9.85 -9.85 13.98
C LYS A 132 -8.52 -9.99 14.76
N SER A 133 -7.47 -9.23 14.44
CA SER A 133 -6.09 -9.46 14.98
C SER A 133 -5.44 -8.23 15.65
N ASP A 134 -4.88 -8.43 16.86
CA ASP A 134 -3.99 -7.46 17.58
C ASP A 134 -2.83 -8.09 18.38
N ASN A 135 -2.59 -9.40 18.32
CA ASN A 135 -1.50 -9.99 19.11
C ASN A 135 -0.60 -10.90 18.29
N VAL A 136 0.35 -10.21 17.64
CA VAL A 136 1.40 -10.72 16.77
C VAL A 136 2.19 -11.86 17.44
N LEU A 137 2.51 -11.76 18.72
CA LEU A 137 3.40 -12.71 19.40
C LEU A 137 2.82 -14.14 19.47
N ALA A 138 1.49 -14.28 19.52
CA ALA A 138 0.83 -15.58 19.52
C ALA A 138 0.76 -16.21 18.12
N VAL A 139 0.60 -15.38 17.08
CA VAL A 139 0.66 -15.80 15.67
C VAL A 139 2.07 -16.28 15.32
N LEU A 140 3.10 -15.53 15.74
CA LEU A 140 4.52 -15.88 15.54
C LEU A 140 4.85 -17.27 16.11
N ASN A 141 4.44 -17.55 17.36
CA ASN A 141 4.74 -18.82 18.03
C ASN A 141 4.01 -20.04 17.42
N GLN A 142 2.80 -19.86 16.87
CA GLN A 142 2.07 -20.94 16.19
C GLN A 142 2.58 -21.17 14.78
N TYR A 143 2.96 -20.11 14.05
CA TYR A 143 3.54 -20.21 12.71
C TYR A 143 4.86 -20.99 12.73
N ASP A 144 5.78 -20.69 13.66
CA ASP A 144 7.06 -21.40 13.77
C ASP A 144 6.85 -22.90 14.03
N LYS A 145 5.81 -23.27 14.79
CA LYS A 145 5.44 -24.66 15.06
C LYS A 145 4.81 -25.34 13.83
N ILE A 146 3.90 -24.67 13.13
CA ILE A 146 3.29 -25.16 11.88
C ILE A 146 4.35 -25.34 10.78
N LYS A 147 5.30 -24.41 10.68
CA LYS A 147 6.43 -24.47 9.74
C LYS A 147 7.35 -25.66 10.03
N GLN A 148 7.58 -25.98 11.31
CA GLN A 148 8.33 -27.18 11.72
C GLN A 148 7.57 -28.48 11.42
N GLU A 149 6.26 -28.50 11.58
CA GLU A 149 5.42 -29.69 11.33
C GLU A 149 5.14 -29.95 9.84
N LEU A 150 5.17 -28.92 8.99
CA LEU A 150 4.89 -29.01 7.54
C LEU A 150 6.14 -28.97 6.63
N GLY A 151 7.32 -28.70 7.19
CA GLY A 151 8.59 -28.66 6.44
C GLY A 151 9.16 -30.05 6.18
N ASP A 152 8.92 -30.62 5.00
CA ASP A 152 9.57 -31.84 4.55
C ASP A 152 11.03 -31.52 4.15
N MET A 153 11.99 -31.76 5.06
CA MET A 153 13.43 -31.53 4.82
C MET A 153 14.05 -32.64 3.97
N ASN A 154 13.66 -32.78 2.70
CA ASN A 154 14.41 -33.62 1.78
C ASN A 154 14.46 -33.02 0.36
N SER A 155 15.70 -32.74 -0.08
CA SER A 155 16.18 -32.28 -1.40
C SER A 155 16.38 -30.76 -1.57
N ASN A 156 17.50 -30.42 -2.23
CA ASN A 156 18.15 -29.12 -2.37
C ASN A 156 17.37 -28.04 -3.15
N ASN A 157 16.04 -28.06 -3.13
CA ASN A 157 15.20 -26.99 -3.65
C ASN A 157 14.14 -26.65 -2.57
N LEU A 158 14.25 -25.47 -1.96
CA LEU A 158 13.19 -24.94 -1.08
C LEU A 158 11.93 -24.68 -1.93
N VAL A 159 11.05 -25.66 -2.02
CA VAL A 159 9.70 -25.48 -2.58
C VAL A 159 8.72 -25.60 -1.43
N PHE A 160 8.26 -24.47 -0.91
CA PHE A 160 7.08 -24.44 -0.05
C PHE A 160 5.90 -24.93 -0.90
N LYS A 161 5.38 -26.12 -0.64
CA LYS A 161 4.09 -26.55 -1.21
C LYS A 161 3.00 -26.36 -0.15
N PRO A 162 2.39 -25.18 -0.05
CA PRO A 162 1.20 -25.02 0.77
C PRO A 162 0.03 -25.69 0.05
N LYS A 163 -0.54 -26.72 0.65
CA LYS A 163 -1.75 -27.38 0.11
C LYS A 163 -3.05 -26.90 0.73
N ASN A 164 -2.99 -26.01 1.73
CA ASN A 164 -4.16 -25.56 2.47
C ASN A 164 -4.20 -24.04 2.53
N ILE A 165 -5.35 -23.46 2.21
CA ILE A 165 -5.68 -22.03 2.36
C ILE A 165 -5.33 -21.47 3.73
N MET A 166 -5.42 -22.28 4.79
CA MET A 166 -5.03 -21.86 6.13
C MET A 166 -3.54 -21.47 6.21
N TYR A 167 -2.67 -22.17 5.48
CA TYR A 167 -1.27 -21.77 5.40
C TYR A 167 -1.13 -20.41 4.71
N ASP A 168 -1.80 -20.21 3.58
CA ASP A 168 -1.74 -18.94 2.83
C ASP A 168 -2.19 -17.77 3.72
N VAL A 169 -3.28 -17.95 4.45
CA VAL A 169 -3.80 -16.96 5.42
C VAL A 169 -2.75 -16.68 6.50
N LEU A 170 -2.26 -17.71 7.19
CA LEU A 170 -1.34 -17.53 8.32
C LEU A 170 0.02 -16.97 7.88
N SER A 171 0.56 -17.44 6.76
CA SER A 171 1.83 -16.96 6.21
C SER A 171 1.71 -15.50 5.76
N THR A 172 0.60 -15.13 5.12
CA THR A 172 0.34 -13.74 4.73
C THR A 172 0.30 -12.83 5.95
N ILE A 173 -0.49 -13.19 6.97
CA ILE A 173 -0.58 -12.41 8.21
C ILE A 173 0.77 -12.30 8.89
N TYR A 174 1.48 -13.42 9.04
CA TYR A 174 2.80 -13.47 9.66
C TYR A 174 3.77 -12.52 8.96
N ASN A 175 3.85 -12.59 7.63
CA ASN A 175 4.77 -11.76 6.86
C ASN A 175 4.39 -10.28 6.93
N ILE A 176 3.11 -9.95 6.82
CA ILE A 176 2.61 -8.57 6.93
C ILE A 176 2.92 -7.99 8.31
N GLU A 177 2.56 -8.68 9.38
CA GLU A 177 2.76 -8.20 10.74
C GLU A 177 4.26 -8.10 11.08
N ARG A 178 5.06 -9.08 10.66
CA ARG A 178 6.51 -9.07 10.86
C ARG A 178 7.15 -7.84 10.20
N ASP A 179 6.78 -7.56 8.96
CA ASP A 179 7.32 -6.43 8.20
C ASP A 179 6.84 -5.08 8.75
N ILE A 180 5.55 -4.93 9.06
CA ILE A 180 5.00 -3.73 9.71
C ILE A 180 5.72 -3.42 11.03
N ASN A 181 5.92 -4.44 11.89
CA ASN A 181 6.60 -4.22 13.17
C ASN A 181 8.06 -3.80 12.98
N LYS A 182 8.73 -4.37 11.98
CA LYS A 182 10.10 -3.99 11.63
C LYS A 182 10.15 -2.54 11.14
N VAL A 183 9.31 -2.18 10.18
CA VAL A 183 9.26 -0.84 9.60
C VAL A 183 8.86 0.21 10.63
N ASN A 184 7.92 -0.08 11.53
CA ASN A 184 7.57 0.80 12.66
C ASN A 184 8.79 1.09 13.56
N GLY A 185 9.65 0.08 13.79
CA GLY A 185 10.90 0.24 14.54
C GLY A 185 11.81 1.30 13.92
N TYR A 186 12.00 1.24 12.61
CA TYR A 186 12.83 2.21 11.86
C TYR A 186 12.17 3.58 11.71
N ALA A 187 10.85 3.62 11.51
CA ALA A 187 10.09 4.87 11.46
C ALA A 187 10.06 5.61 12.80
N GLN A 188 10.34 4.89 13.90
CA GLN A 188 10.24 5.35 15.30
C GLN A 188 8.82 5.78 15.69
N GLU A 189 7.82 5.23 15.03
CA GLU A 189 6.40 5.53 15.26
C GLU A 189 5.52 4.39 14.74
N LYS A 190 4.27 4.35 15.22
CA LYS A 190 3.21 3.57 14.59
C LYS A 190 2.46 4.48 13.63
N PHE A 191 2.59 4.22 12.33
CA PHE A 191 1.99 5.07 11.29
C PHE A 191 0.99 4.30 10.40
N ILE A 192 1.05 2.97 10.40
CA ILE A 192 0.16 2.13 9.60
C ILE A 192 -1.28 2.19 10.11
N LYS A 193 -2.17 2.57 9.21
CA LYS A 193 -3.63 2.57 9.40
C LYS A 193 -4.18 1.19 9.06
N PRO A 194 -5.28 0.76 9.70
CA PRO A 194 -5.94 -0.49 9.37
C PRO A 194 -6.30 -0.57 7.88
N PHE A 195 -6.05 -1.72 7.26
CA PHE A 195 -6.35 -2.01 5.85
C PHE A 195 -6.86 -3.44 5.71
N LYS A 196 -7.43 -3.76 4.55
CA LYS A 196 -7.95 -5.10 4.25
C LYS A 196 -6.96 -5.90 3.43
N VAL A 197 -6.99 -7.22 3.58
CA VAL A 197 -6.29 -8.15 2.69
C VAL A 197 -7.33 -9.09 2.11
N ASP A 198 -7.52 -9.02 0.79
CA ASP A 198 -8.42 -9.86 0.03
C ASP A 198 -7.59 -10.99 -0.60
N LEU A 199 -7.50 -12.11 0.13
CA LEU A 199 -6.93 -13.35 -0.39
C LEU A 199 -7.90 -13.99 -1.38
N TYR A 200 -7.38 -14.51 -2.49
CA TYR A 200 -8.18 -15.05 -3.59
C TYR A 200 -9.13 -14.00 -4.18
N GLY A 201 -8.70 -12.73 -4.21
CA GLY A 201 -9.50 -11.62 -4.72
C GLY A 201 -9.88 -11.82 -6.20
N VAL A 202 -11.15 -11.54 -6.52
CA VAL A 202 -11.70 -11.65 -7.88
C VAL A 202 -12.23 -10.27 -8.29
N SER A 203 -11.65 -9.69 -9.34
CA SER A 203 -12.34 -8.68 -10.15
C SER A 203 -13.36 -9.43 -11.01
N ASN A 204 -14.57 -8.90 -11.21
CA ASN A 204 -15.65 -9.53 -12.00
C ASN A 204 -15.29 -9.83 -13.47
N LYS A 205 -14.06 -9.54 -13.89
CA LYS A 205 -13.45 -9.99 -15.14
C LYS A 205 -12.09 -10.60 -14.81
N ASP A 206 -11.96 -11.87 -15.16
CA ASP A 206 -10.74 -12.68 -15.25
C ASP A 206 -10.10 -13.19 -13.94
N PHE A 207 -9.68 -14.46 -13.99
CA PHE A 207 -8.74 -15.06 -13.05
C PHE A 207 -7.50 -14.16 -12.98
N LEU A 208 -7.41 -13.33 -11.93
CA LEU A 208 -6.39 -12.30 -11.80
C LEU A 208 -4.99 -12.94 -11.73
N LYS A 209 -4.25 -12.86 -12.84
CA LYS A 209 -2.79 -13.10 -12.91
C LYS A 209 -2.01 -11.92 -12.30
N ASN A 210 -2.51 -11.36 -11.19
CA ASN A 210 -1.92 -10.17 -10.58
C ASN A 210 -2.15 -10.09 -9.06
N ALA A 211 -1.34 -9.28 -8.41
CA ALA A 211 -1.54 -8.73 -7.07
C ALA A 211 -1.48 -7.20 -7.15
N TYR A 212 -2.17 -6.51 -6.25
CA TYR A 212 -2.10 -5.04 -6.20
C TYR A 212 -2.57 -4.50 -4.85
N TYR A 213 -2.01 -3.36 -4.43
CA TYR A 213 -2.61 -2.48 -3.43
C TYR A 213 -3.58 -1.49 -4.08
N ASP A 214 -4.83 -1.46 -3.63
CA ASP A 214 -5.83 -0.46 -3.98
C ASP A 214 -5.88 0.62 -2.88
N PRO A 215 -5.36 1.85 -3.14
CA PRO A 215 -5.36 2.93 -2.16
C PRO A 215 -6.75 3.48 -1.88
N LYS A 216 -7.70 3.40 -2.83
CA LYS A 216 -9.05 3.99 -2.67
C LYS A 216 -9.95 3.16 -1.80
N THR A 217 -9.87 1.84 -1.91
CA THR A 217 -10.60 0.93 -1.02
C THR A 217 -9.75 0.41 0.13
N ASN A 218 -8.49 0.83 0.18
CA ASN A 218 -7.49 0.54 1.20
C ASN A 218 -7.35 -0.96 1.47
N ARG A 219 -7.01 -1.70 0.41
CA ARG A 219 -6.85 -3.16 0.47
C ARG A 219 -5.70 -3.68 -0.38
N LEU A 220 -5.06 -4.74 0.11
CA LEU A 220 -4.18 -5.59 -0.71
C LEU A 220 -5.06 -6.67 -1.34
N VAL A 221 -4.96 -6.83 -2.65
CA VAL A 221 -5.67 -7.87 -3.41
C VAL A 221 -4.63 -8.87 -3.90
N LEU A 222 -4.76 -10.11 -3.44
CA LEU A 222 -3.84 -11.20 -3.78
C LEU A 222 -4.60 -12.20 -4.66
N GLY A 223 -4.44 -12.02 -5.98
CA GLY A 223 -5.14 -12.80 -7.01
C GLY A 223 -4.65 -14.24 -7.12
N THR A 224 -5.21 -14.96 -8.09
CA THR A 224 -4.90 -16.37 -8.34
C THR A 224 -4.62 -16.64 -9.81
N VAL A 225 -3.65 -17.52 -10.04
CA VAL A 225 -3.36 -18.08 -11.35
C VAL A 225 -3.63 -19.59 -11.32
N PHE A 226 -4.34 -20.10 -12.33
CA PHE A 226 -4.58 -21.54 -12.48
C PHE A 226 -3.40 -22.17 -13.22
N ASN A 227 -2.63 -23.05 -12.57
CA ASN A 227 -1.54 -23.78 -13.20
C ASN A 227 -2.08 -24.86 -14.13
N LEU A 228 -1.89 -24.68 -15.43
CA LEU A 228 -2.36 -25.61 -16.46
C LEU A 228 -1.59 -26.95 -16.45
N GLY A 229 -0.36 -26.98 -15.93
CA GLY A 229 0.49 -28.17 -15.94
C GLY A 229 0.07 -29.23 -14.92
N ASP A 230 -0.28 -28.82 -13.70
CA ASP A 230 -0.69 -29.72 -12.61
C ASP A 230 -2.14 -29.50 -12.14
N GLN A 231 -2.88 -28.61 -12.81
CA GLN A 231 -4.27 -28.25 -12.53
C GLN A 231 -4.50 -27.66 -11.13
N SER A 232 -3.46 -27.10 -10.49
CA SER A 232 -3.56 -26.43 -9.20
C SER A 232 -3.92 -24.94 -9.33
N ILE A 233 -4.52 -24.37 -8.29
CA ILE A 233 -4.68 -22.91 -8.15
C ILE A 233 -3.52 -22.40 -7.30
N ILE A 234 -2.80 -21.42 -7.80
CA ILE A 234 -1.72 -20.75 -7.09
C ILE A 234 -2.19 -19.34 -6.75
N ASN A 235 -2.15 -18.97 -5.47
CA ASN A 235 -2.44 -17.60 -5.04
C ASN A 235 -1.14 -16.79 -5.01
N ALA A 236 -1.24 -15.48 -5.26
CA ALA A 236 -0.10 -14.57 -5.17
C ALA A 236 0.51 -14.52 -3.74
N SER A 237 -0.29 -14.81 -2.72
CA SER A 237 0.17 -14.91 -1.31
C SER A 237 1.18 -16.02 -1.05
N ASN A 238 1.28 -17.00 -1.95
CA ASN A 238 2.28 -18.07 -1.86
C ASN A 238 3.71 -17.52 -2.02
N ASP A 239 3.85 -16.36 -2.66
CA ASP A 239 5.08 -15.61 -2.82
C ASP A 239 5.16 -14.52 -1.75
N THR A 240 6.06 -14.71 -0.78
CA THR A 240 6.22 -13.76 0.33
C THR A 240 6.69 -12.39 -0.16
N ASP A 241 7.59 -12.36 -1.13
CA ASP A 241 8.07 -11.15 -1.79
C ASP A 241 6.93 -10.38 -2.48
N VAL A 242 5.96 -11.04 -3.11
CA VAL A 242 4.75 -10.39 -3.66
C VAL A 242 3.91 -9.76 -2.56
N VAL A 243 3.64 -10.48 -1.47
CA VAL A 243 2.91 -9.92 -0.32
C VAL A 243 3.60 -8.68 0.24
N ILE A 244 4.93 -8.74 0.41
CA ILE A 244 5.72 -7.64 0.96
C ILE A 244 5.87 -6.48 -0.03
N HIS A 245 5.89 -6.75 -1.34
CA HIS A 245 5.85 -5.73 -2.39
C HIS A 245 4.56 -4.92 -2.30
N GLU A 246 3.40 -5.59 -2.28
CA GLU A 246 2.10 -4.91 -2.16
C GLU A 246 1.93 -4.19 -0.82
N LEU A 247 2.46 -4.78 0.25
CA LEU A 247 2.55 -4.11 1.54
C LEU A 247 3.46 -2.87 1.46
N GLY A 248 4.54 -2.91 0.68
CA GLY A 248 5.43 -1.78 0.43
C GLY A 248 4.67 -0.55 -0.05
N HIS A 249 3.74 -0.70 -0.98
CA HIS A 249 2.86 0.38 -1.42
C HIS A 249 2.03 0.96 -0.26
N LYS A 250 1.40 0.10 0.53
CA LYS A 250 0.61 0.47 1.71
C LYS A 250 1.45 1.20 2.77
N LEU A 251 2.67 0.73 3.01
CA LEU A 251 3.63 1.32 3.94
C LEU A 251 4.03 2.70 3.46
N LEU A 252 4.40 2.86 2.19
CA LEU A 252 4.78 4.14 1.62
C LEU A 252 3.64 5.15 1.70
N ASP A 253 2.41 4.77 1.36
CA ASP A 253 1.24 5.67 1.40
C ASP A 253 0.86 6.13 2.80
N ASP A 254 1.10 5.32 3.84
CA ASP A 254 0.87 5.75 5.23
C ASP A 254 2.05 6.51 5.82
N LEU A 255 3.27 6.13 5.46
CA LEU A 255 4.48 6.83 5.90
C LEU A 255 4.56 8.22 5.27
N ARG A 256 4.12 8.32 4.02
CA ARG A 256 4.07 9.54 3.19
C ARG A 256 2.69 9.69 2.54
N PRO A 257 1.70 10.17 3.30
CA PRO A 257 0.39 10.46 2.74
C PRO A 257 0.52 11.44 1.58
N ASN A 258 -0.23 11.18 0.49
CA ASN A 258 -0.28 12.00 -0.73
C ASN A 258 0.92 11.88 -1.68
N TYR A 259 1.84 10.95 -1.45
CA TYR A 259 2.99 10.73 -2.33
C TYR A 259 2.61 10.48 -3.81
N LEU A 260 1.44 9.88 -4.06
CA LEU A 260 0.86 9.65 -5.38
C LEU A 260 -0.32 10.57 -5.74
N ASN A 261 -0.67 11.57 -4.93
CA ASN A 261 -1.85 12.42 -5.21
C ASN A 261 -1.75 13.18 -6.53
N ASN A 262 -0.54 13.32 -7.07
CA ASN A 262 -0.33 13.75 -8.44
C ASN A 262 -0.10 12.52 -9.34
N TYR A 263 -1.20 11.85 -9.72
CA TYR A 263 -1.24 10.68 -10.63
C TYR A 263 -0.51 10.85 -11.97
N PHE A 264 -0.06 12.07 -12.29
CA PHE A 264 0.59 12.44 -13.53
C PHE A 264 2.13 12.49 -13.43
N HIS A 265 2.74 12.10 -12.30
CA HIS A 265 4.18 11.95 -12.21
C HIS A 265 4.61 10.51 -12.42
N PHE A 266 5.06 10.23 -13.64
CA PHE A 266 5.63 8.95 -14.03
C PHE A 266 6.72 8.46 -13.06
N GLU A 267 7.68 9.32 -12.70
CA GLU A 267 8.79 8.92 -11.82
C GLU A 267 8.36 8.66 -10.37
N SER A 268 7.35 9.39 -9.85
CA SER A 268 6.79 9.07 -8.52
C SER A 268 6.18 7.67 -8.51
N GLY A 269 5.47 7.28 -9.58
CA GLY A 269 4.96 5.92 -9.75
C GLY A 269 6.10 4.89 -9.84
N ALA A 270 7.17 5.20 -10.55
CA ALA A 270 8.35 4.33 -10.60
C ALA A 270 9.06 4.20 -9.24
N VAL A 271 9.09 5.25 -8.42
CA VAL A 271 9.59 5.17 -7.03
C VAL A 271 8.66 4.30 -6.17
N HIS A 272 7.35 4.40 -6.35
CA HIS A 272 6.36 3.60 -5.63
C HIS A 272 6.53 2.09 -5.89
N GLU A 273 6.73 1.72 -7.15
CA GLU A 273 7.09 0.34 -7.55
C GLU A 273 8.44 -0.11 -6.98
N ALA A 274 9.46 0.75 -7.04
CA ALA A 274 10.78 0.41 -6.52
C ALA A 274 10.76 0.25 -5.00
N PHE A 275 9.89 1.00 -4.29
CA PHE A 275 9.71 0.86 -2.86
C PHE A 275 9.21 -0.55 -2.50
N GLY A 276 8.23 -1.08 -3.25
CA GLY A 276 7.76 -2.46 -3.11
C GLY A 276 8.89 -3.48 -3.32
N ASP A 277 9.63 -3.36 -4.42
CA ASP A 277 10.77 -4.24 -4.75
C ASP A 277 11.83 -4.21 -3.63
N ILE A 278 12.20 -3.01 -3.15
CA ILE A 278 13.22 -2.81 -2.11
C ILE A 278 12.75 -3.40 -0.77
N ASN A 279 11.50 -3.14 -0.39
CA ASN A 279 10.92 -3.68 0.85
C ASN A 279 10.91 -5.22 0.81
N ALA A 280 10.51 -5.81 -0.32
CA ALA A 280 10.45 -7.25 -0.50
C ALA A 280 11.82 -7.93 -0.32
N PHE A 281 12.86 -7.43 -0.99
CA PHE A 281 14.19 -8.07 -0.85
C PHE A 281 14.81 -7.82 0.51
N LEU A 282 14.62 -6.64 1.13
CA LEU A 282 15.14 -6.39 2.47
C LEU A 282 14.45 -7.29 3.51
N ALA A 283 13.15 -7.54 3.36
CA ALA A 283 12.40 -8.47 4.20
C ALA A 283 12.95 -9.90 4.06
N ALA A 284 13.22 -10.33 2.82
CA ALA A 284 13.83 -11.62 2.53
C ALA A 284 15.25 -11.73 3.10
N ALA A 285 16.09 -10.71 2.92
CA ALA A 285 17.47 -10.66 3.43
C ALA A 285 17.54 -10.70 4.96
N SER A 286 16.49 -10.21 5.61
CA SER A 286 16.35 -10.27 7.06
C SER A 286 15.82 -11.60 7.59
N ASP A 287 15.32 -12.49 6.73
CA ASP A 287 14.75 -13.77 7.16
C ASP A 287 15.88 -14.75 7.54
N PRO A 288 15.92 -15.27 8.78
CA PRO A 288 16.96 -16.19 9.20
C PRO A 288 17.06 -17.45 8.34
N ASN A 289 15.95 -17.93 7.77
CA ASN A 289 15.92 -19.11 6.92
C ASN A 289 16.52 -18.83 5.55
N VAL A 290 16.20 -17.66 4.96
CA VAL A 290 16.78 -17.24 3.68
C VAL A 290 18.29 -17.04 3.84
N LYS A 291 18.72 -16.40 4.94
CA LYS A 291 20.13 -16.26 5.29
C LYS A 291 20.83 -17.60 5.43
N GLN A 292 20.23 -18.54 6.16
CA GLN A 292 20.79 -19.88 6.36
C GLN A 292 20.90 -20.62 5.02
N TYR A 293 19.86 -20.54 4.19
CA TYR A 293 19.86 -21.13 2.85
C TYR A 293 20.96 -20.55 1.93
N ILE A 294 21.12 -19.22 1.92
CA ILE A 294 22.19 -18.52 1.18
C ILE A 294 23.56 -19.04 1.62
N LYS A 295 23.76 -19.19 2.94
CA LYS A 295 25.02 -19.67 3.52
C LYS A 295 25.28 -21.14 3.17
N ASP A 296 24.32 -22.02 3.39
CA ASP A 296 24.49 -23.47 3.19
C ASP A 296 24.73 -23.84 1.73
N ASN A 297 24.21 -23.04 0.80
CA ASN A 297 24.35 -23.26 -0.64
C ASN A 297 25.43 -22.37 -1.29
N ASN A 298 26.18 -21.59 -0.51
CA ASN A 298 27.19 -20.63 -1.00
C ASN A 298 26.67 -19.76 -2.15
N ILE A 299 25.45 -19.22 -2.00
CA ILE A 299 24.79 -18.44 -3.04
C ILE A 299 25.55 -17.13 -3.30
N ASP A 300 25.93 -16.91 -4.56
CA ASP A 300 26.56 -15.67 -5.02
C ASP A 300 25.49 -14.60 -5.23
N LEU A 301 25.42 -13.65 -4.30
CA LEU A 301 24.41 -12.60 -4.31
C LEU A 301 24.64 -11.52 -5.39
N SER A 302 25.79 -11.53 -6.08
CA SER A 302 26.04 -10.64 -7.23
C SER A 302 25.32 -11.12 -8.51
N LYS A 303 24.83 -12.36 -8.51
CA LYS A 303 24.08 -12.97 -9.62
C LYS A 303 22.61 -13.08 -9.25
N SER A 304 21.78 -13.53 -10.20
CA SER A 304 20.37 -13.83 -9.96
C SER A 304 20.22 -14.86 -8.82
N ASN A 305 19.45 -14.54 -7.78
CA ASN A 305 19.29 -15.37 -6.59
C ASN A 305 17.96 -15.12 -5.86
N ILE A 306 17.74 -15.81 -4.74
CA ILE A 306 16.51 -15.75 -3.92
C ILE A 306 16.17 -14.35 -3.37
N LEU A 307 17.15 -13.45 -3.24
CA LEU A 307 16.89 -12.05 -2.85
C LEU A 307 16.60 -11.16 -4.05
N SER A 308 17.21 -11.43 -5.20
CA SER A 308 17.08 -10.56 -6.37
C SER A 308 15.83 -10.87 -7.19
N GLN A 309 15.36 -12.11 -7.16
CA GLN A 309 14.18 -12.54 -7.89
C GLN A 309 12.90 -12.14 -7.14
N ILE A 310 12.04 -11.36 -7.79
CA ILE A 310 10.73 -10.96 -7.26
C ILE A 310 9.61 -11.67 -8.02
N ALA A 311 8.67 -12.24 -7.28
CA ALA A 311 7.54 -13.04 -7.75
C ALA A 311 7.99 -14.29 -8.55
N GLU A 312 8.92 -15.06 -7.97
CA GLU A 312 9.48 -16.23 -8.65
C GLU A 312 8.41 -17.29 -8.94
N TYR A 313 7.63 -17.73 -7.94
CA TYR A 313 6.71 -18.86 -8.10
C TYR A 313 5.45 -18.49 -8.89
N PHE A 314 4.85 -17.35 -8.56
CA PHE A 314 3.68 -16.79 -9.22
C PHE A 314 4.02 -16.39 -10.66
N GLY A 315 5.16 -15.73 -10.88
CA GLY A 315 5.68 -15.39 -12.21
C GLY A 315 5.94 -16.62 -13.07
N LYS A 316 6.64 -17.63 -12.54
CA LYS A 316 6.86 -18.92 -13.24
C LYS A 316 5.56 -19.57 -13.69
N THR A 317 4.53 -19.54 -12.83
CA THR A 317 3.22 -20.09 -13.15
C THR A 317 2.53 -19.30 -14.27
N ILE A 318 2.57 -17.97 -14.21
CA ILE A 318 2.05 -17.10 -15.27
C ILE A 318 2.74 -17.41 -16.61
N TYR A 319 4.07 -17.46 -16.64
CA TYR A 319 4.82 -17.73 -17.86
C TYR A 319 4.59 -19.15 -18.40
N THR A 320 4.52 -20.15 -17.52
CA THR A 320 4.20 -21.54 -17.89
C THR A 320 2.81 -21.62 -18.53
N ASN A 321 1.82 -20.93 -17.96
CA ASN A 321 0.49 -20.89 -18.53
C ASN A 321 0.45 -20.16 -19.86
N ILE A 322 1.17 -19.04 -20.00
CA ILE A 322 1.30 -18.33 -21.27
C ILE A 322 1.86 -19.29 -22.33
N LYS A 323 2.94 -20.01 -22.03
CA LYS A 323 3.54 -21.00 -22.93
C LYS A 323 2.59 -22.16 -23.27
N GLN A 324 1.94 -22.76 -22.28
CA GLN A 324 1.01 -23.87 -22.52
C GLN A 324 -0.24 -23.41 -23.30
N THR A 325 -0.75 -22.21 -23.01
CA THR A 325 -1.80 -21.57 -23.81
C THR A 325 -1.29 -21.29 -25.23
N GLN A 326 -0.04 -20.86 -25.41
CA GLN A 326 0.61 -20.65 -26.72
C GLN A 326 0.82 -21.95 -27.51
N GLU A 327 1.18 -23.05 -26.86
CA GLU A 327 1.30 -24.39 -27.49
C GLU A 327 -0.08 -24.91 -27.93
N LEU A 328 -1.12 -24.66 -27.13
CA LEU A 328 -2.51 -24.95 -27.49
C LEU A 328 -3.04 -24.02 -28.61
N LEU A 329 -2.61 -22.76 -28.60
CA LEU A 329 -2.96 -21.72 -29.58
C LEU A 329 -2.08 -21.75 -30.84
N ASN A 330 -1.04 -22.58 -30.95
CA ASN A 330 -0.32 -22.81 -32.22
C ASN A 330 -1.21 -23.40 -33.34
N LYS A 331 -2.52 -23.56 -33.08
CA LYS A 331 -3.59 -23.75 -34.07
C LYS A 331 -4.33 -22.45 -34.50
N ASN A 332 -4.00 -21.25 -34.00
CA ASN A 332 -4.69 -19.96 -34.28
C ASN A 332 -3.74 -18.72 -34.22
N PRO A 333 -3.87 -17.67 -35.07
CA PRO A 333 -2.76 -16.82 -35.53
C PRO A 333 -2.63 -15.43 -34.86
N TYR A 334 -2.72 -15.31 -33.54
CA TYR A 334 -2.78 -13.98 -32.87
C TYR A 334 -1.45 -13.47 -32.25
N MET A 335 -0.32 -14.15 -32.42
CA MET A 335 0.99 -13.66 -31.94
C MET A 335 2.13 -14.01 -32.92
N PRO A 336 3.04 -13.08 -33.25
CA PRO A 336 4.18 -13.34 -34.15
C PRO A 336 5.15 -14.38 -33.58
N LYS A 337 5.65 -15.27 -34.44
CA LYS A 337 6.59 -16.37 -34.06
C LYS A 337 7.90 -15.92 -33.41
N GLU A 338 8.29 -14.66 -33.58
CA GLU A 338 9.53 -14.12 -33.02
C GLU A 338 9.39 -13.77 -31.52
N GLU A 339 8.23 -13.27 -31.08
CA GLU A 339 7.94 -13.03 -29.66
C GLU A 339 7.87 -14.36 -28.88
N LEU A 340 7.36 -15.42 -29.51
CA LEU A 340 7.27 -16.77 -28.94
C LEU A 340 8.66 -17.38 -28.62
N LYS A 341 9.71 -17.04 -29.36
CA LYS A 341 11.07 -17.56 -29.11
C LYS A 341 11.77 -16.90 -27.91
N ASN A 342 11.25 -15.76 -27.44
CA ASN A 342 11.87 -14.95 -26.41
C ASN A 342 11.35 -15.22 -25.00
N ILE A 343 10.22 -15.94 -24.87
CA ILE A 343 9.66 -16.38 -23.59
C ILE A 343 10.50 -17.57 -23.10
N LYS A 344 11.43 -17.30 -22.17
CA LYS A 344 12.22 -18.35 -21.52
C LYS A 344 11.37 -19.01 -20.45
N ASP A 345 11.40 -20.34 -20.44
CA ASP A 345 10.90 -21.14 -19.32
C ASP A 345 11.57 -20.64 -18.04
N GLU A 346 10.76 -20.36 -17.02
CA GLU A 346 11.23 -20.16 -15.65
C GLU A 346 11.96 -18.83 -15.37
N LYS A 347 11.25 -17.71 -15.41
CA LYS A 347 11.76 -16.45 -14.86
C LYS A 347 10.82 -15.88 -13.81
N ALA A 348 11.40 -15.35 -12.75
CA ALA A 348 10.74 -14.38 -11.88
C ALA A 348 10.28 -13.17 -12.70
N ILE A 349 9.23 -12.48 -12.23
CA ILE A 349 8.70 -11.29 -12.92
C ILE A 349 9.78 -10.20 -12.97
N ARG A 350 10.57 -10.06 -11.90
CA ARG A 350 11.70 -9.13 -11.83
C ARG A 350 12.94 -9.81 -11.27
N ASP A 351 14.09 -9.24 -11.61
CA ASP A 351 15.38 -9.68 -11.08
C ASP A 351 16.29 -8.46 -10.86
N LEU A 352 16.45 -8.10 -9.58
CA LEU A 352 17.15 -6.90 -9.14
C LEU A 352 18.65 -6.95 -9.38
N SER A 353 19.23 -8.11 -9.70
CA SER A 353 20.65 -8.23 -10.02
C SER A 353 20.96 -7.83 -11.46
N LYS A 354 19.93 -7.65 -12.31
CA LYS A 354 20.12 -7.30 -13.72
C LYS A 354 20.32 -5.80 -13.87
N ASP A 355 21.41 -5.43 -14.54
CA ASP A 355 21.73 -4.03 -14.84
C ASP A 355 20.56 -3.33 -15.53
N PHE A 356 20.18 -2.17 -14.99
CA PHE A 356 19.17 -1.31 -15.58
C PHE A 356 19.53 0.16 -15.37
N GLU A 357 19.71 0.88 -16.47
CA GLU A 357 20.07 2.30 -16.45
C GLU A 357 18.81 3.18 -16.35
N TYR A 358 18.90 4.19 -15.49
CA TYR A 358 17.92 5.27 -15.43
C TYR A 358 17.95 6.12 -16.70
N LYS A 359 16.76 6.56 -17.13
CA LYS A 359 16.60 7.56 -18.17
C LYS A 359 15.52 8.55 -17.76
N LYS A 360 15.81 9.85 -17.92
CA LYS A 360 14.81 10.92 -17.79
C LYS A 360 13.62 10.63 -18.72
N TYR A 361 12.40 10.98 -18.29
CA TYR A 361 11.17 10.68 -19.03
C TYR A 361 11.21 11.16 -20.50
N SER A 362 11.72 12.37 -20.72
CA SER A 362 11.92 12.97 -22.05
C SER A 362 12.85 12.16 -22.98
N ASN A 363 13.68 11.28 -22.42
CA ASN A 363 14.60 10.42 -23.18
C ASN A 363 14.07 8.99 -23.36
N LEU A 364 12.90 8.66 -22.80
CA LEU A 364 12.27 7.35 -22.93
C LEU A 364 11.57 7.21 -24.27
N LYS A 365 11.74 6.03 -24.90
CA LYS A 365 10.86 5.59 -25.98
C LYS A 365 9.48 5.24 -25.43
N ASN A 366 8.46 5.17 -26.29
CA ASN A 366 7.08 4.91 -25.85
C ASN A 366 6.91 3.55 -25.15
N ASP A 367 7.62 2.51 -25.61
CA ASP A 367 7.68 1.19 -24.99
C ASP A 367 8.49 1.16 -23.68
N GLU A 368 9.28 2.19 -23.41
CA GLU A 368 10.05 2.33 -22.17
C GLU A 368 9.29 3.13 -21.08
N LYS A 369 8.16 3.76 -21.44
CA LYS A 369 7.33 4.59 -20.54
C LYS A 369 6.37 3.76 -19.68
N GLU A 370 6.92 2.74 -19.03
CA GLU A 370 6.22 1.93 -18.03
C GLU A 370 6.84 2.15 -16.65
N VAL A 371 6.01 2.47 -15.66
CA VAL A 371 6.47 2.72 -14.28
C VAL A 371 7.22 1.52 -13.71
N HIS A 372 6.71 0.30 -13.99
CA HIS A 372 7.32 -0.96 -13.59
C HIS A 372 8.71 -1.16 -14.20
N LEU A 373 8.92 -0.69 -15.43
CA LEU A 373 10.21 -0.82 -16.11
C LEU A 373 11.22 0.17 -15.55
N GLN A 374 10.85 1.43 -15.38
CA GLN A 374 11.76 2.46 -14.87
C GLN A 374 12.09 2.30 -13.39
N SER A 375 11.20 1.71 -12.59
CA SER A 375 11.47 1.41 -11.18
C SER A 375 12.70 0.53 -10.98
N LYS A 376 13.02 -0.33 -11.96
CA LYS A 376 14.19 -1.22 -11.93
C LYS A 376 15.50 -0.45 -11.81
N SER A 377 15.59 0.78 -12.31
CA SER A 377 16.81 1.60 -12.16
C SER A 377 17.14 1.86 -10.70
N LEU A 378 16.13 2.18 -9.88
CA LEU A 378 16.26 2.43 -8.44
C LEU A 378 16.46 1.13 -7.66
N SER A 379 15.62 0.11 -7.90
CA SER A 379 15.72 -1.17 -7.19
C SER A 379 17.06 -1.86 -7.46
N ASN A 380 17.55 -1.83 -8.71
CA ASN A 380 18.87 -2.38 -9.07
C ASN A 380 20.01 -1.59 -8.42
N ALA A 381 19.98 -0.25 -8.43
CA ALA A 381 21.02 0.56 -7.79
C ALA A 381 21.08 0.29 -6.27
N PHE A 382 19.92 0.23 -5.62
CA PHE A 382 19.84 -0.04 -4.19
C PHE A 382 20.31 -1.47 -3.84
N TYR A 383 19.92 -2.46 -4.65
CA TYR A 383 20.39 -3.85 -4.51
C TYR A 383 21.91 -3.98 -4.71
N LYS A 384 22.47 -3.31 -5.74
CA LYS A 384 23.92 -3.27 -5.96
C LYS A 384 24.67 -2.67 -4.78
N ALA A 385 24.19 -1.54 -4.23
CA ALA A 385 24.78 -0.93 -3.05
C ALA A 385 24.76 -1.89 -1.85
N PHE A 386 23.64 -2.60 -1.64
CA PHE A 386 23.48 -3.61 -0.60
C PHE A 386 24.50 -4.75 -0.74
N ILE A 387 24.64 -5.32 -1.94
CA ILE A 387 25.57 -6.44 -2.19
C ILE A 387 27.02 -6.02 -2.09
N ASN A 388 27.38 -4.85 -2.63
CA ASN A 388 28.74 -4.34 -2.54
C ASN A 388 29.13 -4.08 -1.08
N PHE A 389 28.23 -3.48 -0.29
CA PHE A 389 28.47 -3.30 1.14
C PHE A 389 28.61 -4.63 1.89
N TYR A 390 27.71 -5.59 1.62
CA TYR A 390 27.77 -6.91 2.23
C TYR A 390 29.10 -7.61 1.92
N ASN A 391 29.53 -7.61 0.65
CA ASN A 391 30.78 -8.25 0.24
C ASN A 391 32.01 -7.60 0.87
N ASP A 392 32.03 -6.27 0.94
CA ASP A 392 33.15 -5.51 1.51
C ASP A 392 33.20 -5.60 3.05
N LYS A 393 32.06 -5.86 3.70
CA LYS A 393 31.93 -5.90 5.17
C LYS A 393 31.54 -7.27 5.73
N LYS A 394 31.59 -8.34 4.95
CA LYS A 394 31.17 -9.70 5.36
C LYS A 394 31.90 -10.25 6.59
N ASP A 395 33.11 -9.77 6.88
CA ASP A 395 33.88 -10.14 8.07
C ASP A 395 33.40 -9.40 9.34
N LYS A 396 32.67 -8.29 9.17
CA LYS A 396 32.17 -7.41 10.26
C LYS A 396 30.67 -7.59 10.49
N TYR A 397 29.91 -7.82 9.42
CA TYR A 397 28.46 -7.88 9.44
C TYR A 397 27.96 -9.12 8.71
N ASP A 398 27.02 -9.83 9.33
CA ASP A 398 26.25 -10.85 8.63
C ASP A 398 25.12 -10.23 7.78
N LEU A 399 24.53 -11.03 6.90
CA LEU A 399 23.49 -10.58 5.96
C LEU A 399 22.31 -9.86 6.64
N ASN A 400 21.87 -10.35 7.81
CA ASN A 400 20.76 -9.73 8.52
C ASN A 400 21.19 -8.36 9.08
N GLN A 401 22.39 -8.26 9.66
CA GLN A 401 22.90 -6.97 10.14
C GLN A 401 23.06 -5.95 9.01
N VAL A 402 23.42 -6.40 7.79
CA VAL A 402 23.42 -5.53 6.61
C VAL A 402 22.00 -5.14 6.20
N ALA A 403 21.04 -6.08 6.20
CA ALA A 403 19.64 -5.78 5.93
C ALA A 403 19.06 -4.76 6.90
N GLU A 404 19.35 -4.87 8.20
CA GLU A 404 18.90 -3.92 9.21
C GLU A 404 19.46 -2.51 8.96
N LYS A 405 20.74 -2.39 8.55
CA LYS A 405 21.34 -1.10 8.18
C LYS A 405 20.67 -0.46 6.96
N PHE A 406 20.40 -1.27 5.93
CA PHE A 406 19.74 -0.79 4.72
C PHE A 406 18.26 -0.46 4.96
N TYR A 407 17.55 -1.22 5.80
CA TYR A 407 16.19 -0.87 6.22
C TYR A 407 16.14 0.47 6.95
N ASP A 408 17.07 0.71 7.88
CA ASP A 408 17.12 1.96 8.64
C ASP A 408 17.23 3.18 7.70
N ILE A 409 18.18 3.16 6.76
CA ILE A 409 18.33 4.26 5.80
C ILE A 409 17.19 4.33 4.79
N PHE A 410 16.58 3.20 4.44
CA PHE A 410 15.46 3.13 3.50
C PHE A 410 14.24 3.86 4.06
N ILE A 411 13.89 3.58 5.32
CA ILE A 411 12.77 4.24 5.99
C ILE A 411 13.11 5.69 6.35
N LYS A 412 14.32 5.98 6.84
CA LYS A 412 14.76 7.36 7.15
C LYS A 412 14.80 8.24 5.90
N GLY A 413 15.36 7.75 4.80
CA GLY A 413 15.40 8.46 3.52
C GLY A 413 14.00 8.70 2.98
N THR A 414 13.13 7.69 3.05
CA THR A 414 11.70 7.87 2.72
C THR A 414 11.07 8.97 3.54
N LYS A 415 11.32 9.05 4.85
CA LYS A 415 10.82 10.12 5.75
C LYS A 415 11.40 11.52 5.51
N ILE A 416 12.45 11.67 4.69
CA ILE A 416 13.00 12.97 4.29
C ILE A 416 12.96 13.24 2.77
N SER A 417 12.41 12.33 1.97
CA SER A 417 12.16 12.53 0.54
C SER A 417 11.10 13.62 0.25
N ASN A 418 11.02 14.02 -1.02
CA ASN A 418 10.02 14.97 -1.51
C ASN A 418 8.60 14.40 -1.29
N PRO A 419 7.69 15.11 -0.58
CA PRO A 419 6.38 14.58 -0.21
C PRO A 419 5.33 14.58 -1.34
N ALA A 420 5.63 15.18 -2.51
CA ALA A 420 4.62 15.41 -3.55
C ALA A 420 4.98 14.79 -4.91
N THR A 421 6.22 14.94 -5.37
CA THR A 421 6.59 14.63 -6.77
C THR A 421 7.97 14.01 -6.91
N ALA A 422 8.38 13.23 -5.91
CA ALA A 422 9.69 12.62 -5.85
C ALA A 422 10.04 11.85 -7.14
N THR A 423 11.11 12.29 -7.78
CA THR A 423 11.75 11.58 -8.88
C THR A 423 12.69 10.48 -8.36
N ILE A 424 13.09 9.55 -9.24
CA ILE A 424 14.07 8.51 -8.87
C ILE A 424 15.38 9.12 -8.33
N PRO A 425 15.98 10.15 -8.98
CA PRO A 425 17.18 10.80 -8.44
C PRO A 425 16.94 11.48 -7.09
N GLU A 426 15.80 12.16 -6.88
CA GLU A 426 15.49 12.83 -5.62
C GLU A 426 15.29 11.82 -4.48
N PHE A 427 14.62 10.70 -4.75
CA PHE A 427 14.46 9.64 -3.77
C PHE A 427 15.79 8.98 -3.44
N MET A 428 16.60 8.60 -4.44
CA MET A 428 17.93 8.02 -4.21
C MET A 428 18.83 8.96 -3.39
N LYS A 429 18.77 10.26 -3.68
CA LYS A 429 19.50 11.28 -2.92
C LYS A 429 19.01 11.38 -1.48
N SER A 430 17.71 11.25 -1.23
CA SER A 430 17.17 11.24 0.15
C SER A 430 17.70 10.09 1.00
N LEU A 431 17.94 8.91 0.39
CA LEU A 431 18.57 7.76 1.05
C LEU A 431 20.03 8.08 1.43
N ILE A 432 20.79 8.70 0.52
CA ILE A 432 22.17 9.12 0.78
C ILE A 432 22.22 10.20 1.87
N VAL A 433 21.34 11.20 1.80
CA VAL A 433 21.25 12.25 2.83
C VAL A 433 20.89 11.65 4.18
N ALA A 434 19.98 10.67 4.25
CA ALA A 434 19.63 10.01 5.51
C ALA A 434 20.83 9.26 6.12
N ASP A 435 21.62 8.57 5.31
CA ASP A 435 22.84 7.90 5.78
C ASP A 435 23.89 8.91 6.31
N ILE A 436 24.05 10.04 5.63
CA ILE A 436 24.93 11.13 6.09
C ILE A 436 24.44 11.74 7.41
N LEU A 437 23.14 11.98 7.54
CA LEU A 437 22.58 12.66 8.71
C LEU A 437 22.49 11.75 9.94
N PHE A 438 22.28 10.45 9.75
CA PHE A 438 21.85 9.57 10.83
C PHE A 438 22.67 8.27 10.99
N ASN A 439 23.67 8.01 10.14
CA ASN A 439 24.42 6.75 10.15
C ASN A 439 25.90 6.92 9.72
N ASP A 440 26.51 8.07 10.07
CA ASP A 440 27.94 8.36 9.87
C ASP A 440 28.46 8.16 8.43
N SER A 441 27.58 8.23 7.43
CA SER A 441 27.92 8.02 6.02
C SER A 441 28.48 6.62 5.68
N GLU A 442 28.22 5.58 6.49
CA GLU A 442 28.81 4.25 6.26
C GLU A 442 28.36 3.61 4.94
N LEU A 443 27.11 3.87 4.51
CA LEU A 443 26.52 3.31 3.28
C LEU A 443 26.67 4.24 2.07
N THR A 444 26.93 5.52 2.32
CA THR A 444 26.97 6.60 1.32
C THR A 444 27.88 6.28 0.12
N PRO A 445 29.12 5.77 0.28
CA PRO A 445 29.96 5.44 -0.86
C PRO A 445 29.35 4.39 -1.79
N TYR A 446 28.66 3.40 -1.22
CA TYR A 446 28.06 2.28 -1.96
C TYR A 446 26.79 2.73 -2.69
N LEU A 447 25.93 3.50 -2.01
CA LEU A 447 24.73 4.09 -2.60
C LEU A 447 25.10 5.04 -3.75
N LEU A 448 26.07 5.92 -3.54
CA LEU A 448 26.49 6.90 -4.53
C LEU A 448 27.12 6.21 -5.75
N ASN A 449 28.00 5.22 -5.52
CA ASN A 449 28.62 4.48 -6.62
C ASN A 449 27.58 3.74 -7.45
N ALA A 450 26.68 2.99 -6.80
CA ALA A 450 25.63 2.25 -7.51
C ALA A 450 24.66 3.19 -8.25
N ALA A 451 24.32 4.35 -7.68
CA ALA A 451 23.48 5.34 -8.35
C ALA A 451 24.15 5.92 -9.61
N ASN A 452 25.45 6.22 -9.55
CA ASN A 452 26.22 6.70 -10.68
C ASN A 452 26.38 5.62 -11.76
N GLU A 453 26.66 4.37 -11.39
CA GLU A 453 26.72 3.23 -12.32
C GLU A 453 25.39 3.02 -13.05
N ASN A 454 24.28 3.23 -12.35
CA ASN A 454 22.93 3.13 -12.90
C ASN A 454 22.46 4.42 -13.63
N LYS A 455 23.33 5.43 -13.76
CA LYS A 455 23.03 6.73 -14.39
C LYS A 455 21.88 7.49 -13.74
N ILE A 456 21.54 7.21 -12.48
CA ILE A 456 20.54 7.98 -11.72
C ILE A 456 20.99 9.43 -11.58
N PHE A 457 22.30 9.65 -11.46
CA PHE A 457 22.91 10.96 -11.51
C PHE A 457 23.82 11.09 -12.74
N ASP A 458 23.80 12.28 -13.37
CA ASP A 458 24.67 12.58 -14.52
C ASP A 458 26.17 12.66 -14.09
N SER A 459 26.44 12.91 -12.80
CA SER A 459 27.71 12.71 -12.07
C SER A 459 27.63 13.39 -10.69
N LEU A 460 27.10 12.70 -9.68
CA LEU A 460 27.01 13.25 -8.33
C LEU A 460 28.25 12.85 -7.52
N ASN A 461 28.89 13.82 -6.89
CA ASN A 461 29.97 13.58 -5.92
C ASN A 461 29.48 13.85 -4.48
N ILE A 462 30.16 13.25 -3.51
CA ILE A 462 29.77 13.35 -2.11
C ILE A 462 29.89 14.78 -1.56
N ASP A 463 30.89 15.55 -2.02
CA ASP A 463 31.12 16.93 -1.59
C ASP A 463 29.96 17.86 -1.96
N SER A 464 29.35 17.64 -3.11
CA SER A 464 28.15 18.36 -3.56
C SER A 464 26.98 18.11 -2.62
N ILE A 465 26.81 16.87 -2.15
CA ILE A 465 25.73 16.52 -1.20
C ILE A 465 26.02 17.14 0.16
N PHE A 466 27.27 17.11 0.63
CA PHE A 466 27.64 17.77 1.89
C PHE A 466 27.41 19.28 1.84
N ASN A 467 27.77 19.94 0.74
CA ASN A 467 27.53 21.36 0.55
C ASN A 467 26.02 21.68 0.56
N GLU A 468 25.21 20.88 -0.11
CA GLU A 468 23.75 21.05 -0.10
C GLU A 468 23.15 20.84 1.28
N ILE A 469 23.57 19.82 2.03
CA ILE A 469 23.13 19.62 3.42
C ILE A 469 23.52 20.84 4.26
N LYS A 470 24.73 21.38 4.07
CA LYS A 470 25.18 22.58 4.79
C LYS A 470 24.34 23.81 4.42
N GLU A 471 24.06 24.02 3.14
CA GLU A 471 23.24 25.15 2.67
C GLU A 471 21.79 25.04 3.14
N SER A 472 21.23 23.83 3.15
CA SER A 472 19.86 23.58 3.61
C SER A 472 19.62 24.05 5.06
N LYS A 473 20.65 23.99 5.91
CA LYS A 473 20.56 24.43 7.31
C LYS A 473 20.48 25.95 7.47
N ASN A 474 20.79 26.73 6.43
CA ASN A 474 20.79 28.19 6.47
C ASN A 474 19.39 28.79 6.26
N LEU A 475 18.36 27.96 6.00
CA LEU A 475 16.99 28.44 5.85
C LEU A 475 16.51 29.12 7.15
N ASN A 476 16.05 30.37 7.06
CA ASN A 476 15.55 31.10 8.21
C ASN A 476 14.18 30.57 8.65
N ILE A 477 14.16 29.70 9.66
CA ILE A 477 12.95 29.10 10.23
C ILE A 477 12.41 29.81 11.48
N GLU A 478 12.88 31.02 11.81
CA GLU A 478 12.39 31.76 12.98
C GLU A 478 10.87 31.97 13.00
N PRO A 479 10.19 32.30 11.87
CA PRO A 479 8.72 32.37 11.84
C PRO A 479 8.06 31.07 12.33
N LEU A 480 8.68 29.93 12.03
CA LEU A 480 8.16 28.62 12.39
C LEU A 480 8.35 28.30 13.88
N LYS A 481 9.53 28.61 14.41
CA LYS A 481 9.82 28.39 15.84
C LYS A 481 8.87 29.16 16.75
N ILE A 482 8.47 30.37 16.35
CA ILE A 482 7.49 31.16 17.11
C ILE A 482 6.15 30.42 17.21
N VAL A 483 5.68 29.84 16.10
CA VAL A 483 4.42 29.09 16.05
C VAL A 483 4.52 27.80 16.85
N LEU A 484 5.58 27.01 16.64
CA LEU A 484 5.76 25.70 17.28
C LEU A 484 5.98 25.80 18.81
N ASN A 485 6.52 26.91 19.31
CA ASN A 485 6.67 27.14 20.75
C ASN A 485 5.38 27.62 21.43
N ASN A 486 4.34 27.98 20.68
CA ASN A 486 3.10 28.49 21.25
C ASN A 486 2.17 27.34 21.67
N LYS A 487 2.25 26.96 22.95
CA LYS A 487 1.45 25.85 23.54
C LYS A 487 -0.05 26.14 23.70
N TYR A 488 -0.50 27.36 23.42
CA TYR A 488 -1.88 27.80 23.68
C TYR A 488 -2.76 27.90 22.42
N LEU A 489 -2.22 27.57 21.24
CA LEU A 489 -2.98 27.62 19.99
C LEU A 489 -4.00 26.49 19.91
N LYS A 490 -5.23 26.83 19.50
CA LYS A 490 -6.20 25.81 19.10
C LYS A 490 -5.77 25.16 17.78
N LYS A 491 -6.27 23.95 17.49
CA LYS A 491 -5.88 23.17 16.30
C LYS A 491 -6.04 23.94 14.98
N GLU A 492 -7.17 24.60 14.76
CA GLU A 492 -7.43 25.39 13.53
C GLU A 492 -6.55 26.64 13.45
N GLU A 493 -6.28 27.28 14.60
CA GLU A 493 -5.38 28.44 14.67
C GLU A 493 -3.91 28.02 14.40
N LEU A 494 -3.52 26.82 14.83
CA LEU A 494 -2.20 26.24 14.59
C LEU A 494 -1.97 26.00 13.10
N GLU A 495 -2.92 25.37 12.40
CA GLU A 495 -2.77 25.09 10.95
C GLU A 495 -2.56 26.37 10.14
N ASN A 496 -3.40 27.39 10.36
CA ASN A 496 -3.27 28.67 9.67
C ASN A 496 -1.95 29.38 10.03
N SER A 497 -1.56 29.36 11.30
CA SER A 497 -0.29 29.96 11.75
C SER A 497 0.92 29.26 11.11
N LEU A 498 0.88 27.92 10.97
CA LEU A 498 1.92 27.15 10.29
C LEU A 498 1.98 27.52 8.80
N LYS A 499 0.84 27.59 8.11
CA LYS A 499 0.77 28.02 6.70
C LYS A 499 1.34 29.43 6.51
N GLU A 500 1.03 30.37 7.40
CA GLU A 500 1.59 31.73 7.36
C GLU A 500 3.11 31.75 7.57
N ALA A 501 3.62 30.97 8.53
CA ALA A 501 5.05 30.85 8.77
C ALA A 501 5.77 30.24 7.56
N VAL A 502 5.25 29.14 7.01
CA VAL A 502 5.78 28.48 5.82
C VAL A 502 5.74 29.40 4.60
N LEU A 503 4.65 30.13 4.39
CA LEU A 503 4.54 31.08 3.28
C LEU A 503 5.64 32.15 3.34
N LYS A 504 5.91 32.70 4.53
CA LYS A 504 7.01 33.66 4.74
C LYS A 504 8.37 33.03 4.45
N ILE A 505 8.58 31.78 4.89
CA ILE A 505 9.84 31.05 4.64
C ILE A 505 10.05 30.85 3.14
N LEU A 506 9.04 30.38 2.41
CA LEU A 506 9.15 30.13 0.96
C LEU A 506 9.40 31.42 0.17
N LYS A 507 8.69 32.51 0.46
CA LYS A 507 8.90 33.80 -0.23
C LYS A 507 10.26 34.42 0.07
N ASN A 508 10.79 34.23 1.28
CA ASN A 508 12.15 34.66 1.61
C ASN A 508 13.22 33.79 0.94
N TYR A 509 12.90 32.52 0.68
CA TYR A 509 13.82 31.57 0.05
C TYR A 509 14.00 31.85 -1.45
N SER A 510 12.92 32.08 -2.20
CA SER A 510 12.99 32.50 -3.60
C SER A 510 11.78 33.35 -4.00
N LYS A 511 12.02 34.32 -4.91
CA LYS A 511 10.95 35.10 -5.56
C LYS A 511 10.02 34.23 -6.41
N ASP A 512 10.46 33.04 -6.79
CA ASP A 512 9.62 32.08 -7.52
C ASP A 512 8.37 31.70 -6.71
N PHE A 513 8.37 31.88 -5.38
CA PHE A 513 7.24 31.59 -4.50
C PHE A 513 6.32 32.79 -4.23
N ASP A 514 6.58 33.97 -4.81
CA ASP A 514 5.82 35.20 -4.53
C ASP A 514 4.34 35.09 -4.91
N TYR A 515 4.01 34.24 -5.89
CA TYR A 515 2.64 33.98 -6.35
C TYR A 515 1.79 33.22 -5.32
N LEU A 516 2.41 32.52 -4.37
CA LEU A 516 1.69 31.67 -3.42
C LEU A 516 0.82 32.48 -2.46
N THR A 517 -0.36 31.94 -2.19
CA THR A 517 -1.26 32.35 -1.12
C THR A 517 -1.43 31.23 -0.09
N LEU A 518 -2.07 31.51 1.04
CA LEU A 518 -2.34 30.50 2.07
C LEU A 518 -3.18 29.32 1.55
N ASN A 519 -4.07 29.57 0.58
CA ASN A 519 -4.92 28.54 -0.02
C ASN A 519 -4.16 27.60 -0.95
N ASP A 520 -2.95 27.99 -1.36
CA ASP A 520 -2.10 27.18 -2.24
C ASP A 520 -1.19 26.24 -1.46
N LEU A 521 -1.24 26.27 -0.12
CA LEU A 521 -0.37 25.51 0.77
C LEU A 521 -1.12 24.43 1.54
N SER A 522 -0.49 23.26 1.64
CA SER A 522 -0.77 22.24 2.64
C SER A 522 0.46 22.07 3.52
N VAL A 523 0.27 22.01 4.83
CA VAL A 523 1.36 21.82 5.80
C VAL A 523 0.94 20.75 6.79
N SER A 524 1.78 19.73 6.94
CA SER A 524 1.58 18.63 7.88
C SER A 524 2.78 18.52 8.81
N LEU A 525 2.52 18.30 10.10
CA LEU A 525 3.53 17.90 11.07
C LEU A 525 3.50 16.39 11.21
N VAL A 526 4.62 15.73 10.96
CA VAL A 526 4.77 14.29 11.18
C VAL A 526 5.92 14.04 12.14
N PRO A 527 5.90 12.95 12.94
CA PRO A 527 7.00 12.61 13.82
C PRO A 527 8.33 12.55 13.07
N GLY A 528 9.33 13.29 13.56
CA GLY A 528 10.69 13.24 13.03
C GLY A 528 11.52 12.14 13.70
N PHE A 529 12.84 12.24 13.60
CA PHE A 529 13.75 11.31 14.25
C PHE A 529 14.15 11.79 15.64
N ASN A 530 14.43 10.87 16.57
CA ASN A 530 14.96 11.19 17.91
C ASN A 530 14.10 12.23 18.67
N ASN A 531 12.77 12.08 18.62
CA ASN A 531 11.77 13.02 19.15
C ASN A 531 11.76 14.40 18.47
N GLY A 532 12.31 14.51 17.27
CA GLY A 532 12.18 15.66 16.39
C GLY A 532 10.83 15.70 15.67
N ILE A 533 10.69 16.65 14.76
CA ILE A 533 9.48 16.86 13.96
C ILE A 533 9.90 17.07 12.51
N ASN A 534 9.22 16.39 11.59
CA ASN A 534 9.32 16.72 10.17
C ASN A 534 8.10 17.55 9.78
N MET A 535 8.35 18.61 9.02
CA MET A 535 7.31 19.43 8.41
C MET A 535 7.24 19.10 6.94
N GLU A 536 6.13 18.52 6.51
CA GLU A 536 5.84 18.25 5.12
C GLU A 536 5.01 19.40 4.55
N ILE A 537 5.44 19.92 3.41
CA ILE A 537 4.84 21.05 2.74
C ILE A 537 4.51 20.63 1.32
N SER A 538 3.28 20.88 0.89
CA SER A 538 2.90 20.81 -0.52
C SER A 538 2.39 22.17 -0.94
N TYR A 539 2.82 22.64 -2.10
CA TYR A 539 2.40 23.94 -2.63
C TYR A 539 1.96 23.83 -4.08
N LYS A 540 0.90 24.54 -4.44
CA LYS A 540 0.41 24.59 -5.81
C LYS A 540 1.41 25.33 -6.70
N TYR A 541 1.72 24.78 -7.86
CA TYR A 541 2.54 25.42 -8.89
C TYR A 541 1.66 26.32 -9.78
N PRO A 542 2.16 27.44 -10.35
CA PRO A 542 1.31 28.39 -11.07
C PRO A 542 0.84 27.83 -12.42
N LYS A 543 1.57 26.87 -12.99
CA LYS A 543 1.18 26.16 -14.21
C LYS A 543 0.36 24.92 -13.88
N SER A 544 -0.58 24.61 -14.77
CA SER A 544 -1.41 23.40 -14.74
C SER A 544 -1.12 22.53 -15.97
N ILE A 545 -1.44 21.25 -15.88
CA ILE A 545 -1.53 20.35 -17.05
C ILE A 545 -2.99 20.24 -17.50
N LYS A 546 -3.23 19.73 -18.71
CA LYS A 546 -4.55 19.46 -19.28
C LYS A 546 -4.81 17.96 -19.35
N VAL A 547 -5.96 17.53 -18.84
CA VAL A 547 -6.41 16.13 -18.84
C VAL A 547 -7.90 16.13 -19.20
N ASN A 548 -8.30 15.43 -20.27
CA ASN A 548 -9.69 15.39 -20.75
C ASN A 548 -10.35 16.79 -20.79
N ASN A 549 -9.64 17.78 -21.35
CA ASN A 549 -10.04 19.20 -21.42
C ASN A 549 -10.21 19.94 -20.09
N LYS A 550 -9.82 19.35 -18.95
CA LYS A 550 -9.79 20.00 -17.64
C LYS A 550 -8.36 20.40 -17.27
N ASN A 551 -8.21 21.59 -16.67
CA ASN A 551 -6.93 22.00 -16.09
C ASN A 551 -6.77 21.31 -14.73
N VAL A 552 -5.68 20.55 -14.59
CA VAL A 552 -5.30 19.89 -13.35
C VAL A 552 -4.09 20.61 -12.76
N ALA A 553 -4.20 21.00 -11.49
CA ALA A 553 -3.14 21.70 -10.79
C ALA A 553 -1.91 20.80 -10.62
N VAL A 554 -0.73 21.39 -10.77
CA VAL A 554 0.54 20.76 -10.42
C VAL A 554 0.91 21.20 -9.01
N TYR A 555 1.54 20.32 -8.22
CA TYR A 555 2.00 20.64 -6.88
C TYR A 555 3.49 20.31 -6.75
N GLY A 556 4.23 21.14 -6.01
CA GLY A 556 5.60 20.86 -5.58
C GLY A 556 5.64 20.50 -4.11
N GLY A 557 6.78 19.94 -3.68
CA GLY A 557 7.01 19.51 -2.31
C GLY A 557 8.16 20.23 -1.62
N ALA A 558 8.04 20.43 -0.32
CA ALA A 558 9.15 20.80 0.54
C ALA A 558 9.10 20.03 1.86
N ILE A 559 10.25 19.83 2.48
CA ILE A 559 10.38 19.19 3.78
C ILE A 559 11.38 19.94 4.64
N LEU A 560 11.01 20.17 5.90
CA LEU A 560 11.90 20.68 6.94
C LEU A 560 12.04 19.61 8.03
N VAL A 561 13.28 19.19 8.31
CA VAL A 561 13.60 18.18 9.32
C VAL A 561 14.14 18.90 10.54
N LEU A 562 13.41 18.83 11.65
CA LEU A 562 13.74 19.52 12.90
C LEU A 562 14.14 18.52 13.98
N ASP A 563 15.16 18.87 14.77
CA ASP A 563 15.51 18.10 15.98
C ASP A 563 14.49 18.34 17.12
N LYS A 564 14.67 17.63 18.24
CA LYS A 564 13.82 17.78 19.45
C LYS A 564 13.82 19.18 20.07
N ASN A 565 14.81 20.03 19.72
CA ASN A 565 14.94 21.40 20.17
C ASN A 565 14.47 22.40 19.10
N LEU A 566 13.82 21.91 18.03
CA LEU A 566 13.35 22.70 16.89
C LEU A 566 14.47 23.38 16.07
N ASN A 567 15.69 22.82 16.10
CA ASN A 567 16.75 23.23 15.20
C ASN A 567 16.59 22.55 13.85
N LEU A 568 16.83 23.29 12.76
CA LEU A 568 16.82 22.74 11.41
C LEU A 568 18.04 21.84 11.19
N ILE A 569 17.78 20.55 10.95
CA ILE A 569 18.81 19.56 10.61
C ILE A 569 19.00 19.52 9.09
N TYR A 570 17.91 19.60 8.34
CA TYR A 570 17.90 19.51 6.89
C TYR A 570 16.64 20.16 6.33
N SER A 571 16.74 20.77 5.16
CA SER A 571 15.59 21.18 4.38
C SER A 571 15.74 20.82 2.93
N TYR A 572 14.64 20.47 2.30
CA TYR A 572 14.56 20.37 0.85
C TYR A 572 13.34 21.14 0.37
N ILE A 573 13.53 21.98 -0.64
CA ILE A 573 12.47 22.76 -1.29
C ILE A 573 12.60 22.48 -2.77
N GLU A 574 11.58 21.87 -3.36
CA GLU A 574 11.59 21.51 -4.76
C GLU A 574 11.58 22.76 -5.66
N ASN A 575 12.28 22.69 -6.78
CA ASN A 575 12.10 23.64 -7.88
C ASN A 575 11.54 22.90 -9.09
N ILE A 576 10.25 23.09 -9.38
CA ILE A 576 9.59 22.42 -10.51
C ILE A 576 10.05 23.07 -11.82
N SER A 577 10.82 22.33 -12.60
CA SER A 577 11.23 22.79 -13.93
C SER A 577 10.09 22.73 -14.96
N ASP A 578 10.18 23.58 -15.98
CA ASP A 578 9.27 23.54 -17.13
C ASP A 578 9.30 22.18 -17.86
N GLN A 579 10.47 21.52 -17.88
CA GLN A 579 10.60 20.19 -18.43
C GLN A 579 9.83 19.15 -17.61
N LYS A 580 9.85 19.23 -16.27
CA LYS A 580 9.08 18.32 -15.41
C LYS A 580 7.58 18.43 -15.68
N ILE A 581 7.07 19.65 -15.88
CA ILE A 581 5.65 19.89 -16.20
C ILE A 581 5.29 19.34 -17.59
N LYS A 582 6.19 19.50 -18.56
CA LYS A 582 6.02 18.92 -19.89
C LYS A 582 5.97 17.38 -19.81
N ASP A 583 6.88 16.78 -19.06
CA ASP A 583 6.92 15.32 -18.86
C ASP A 583 5.62 14.81 -18.21
N MET A 584 5.08 15.54 -17.22
CA MET A 584 3.76 15.25 -16.64
C MET A 584 2.62 15.34 -17.66
N GLN A 585 2.61 16.39 -18.50
CA GLN A 585 1.59 16.57 -19.54
C GLN A 585 1.64 15.43 -20.56
N ASP A 586 2.85 15.05 -20.98
CA ASP A 586 3.06 13.97 -21.95
C ASP A 586 2.65 12.61 -21.34
N TYR A 587 2.94 12.38 -20.06
CA TYR A 587 2.49 11.17 -19.36
C TYR A 587 0.97 11.15 -19.16
N ALA A 588 0.37 12.28 -18.81
CA ALA A 588 -1.08 12.43 -18.72
C ALA A 588 -1.77 12.10 -20.05
N ASN A 589 -1.21 12.57 -21.18
CA ASN A 589 -1.73 12.23 -22.50
C ASN A 589 -1.62 10.72 -22.76
N LEU A 590 -0.51 10.08 -22.36
CA LEU A 590 -0.31 8.64 -22.56
C LEU A 590 -1.36 7.80 -21.82
N ILE A 591 -1.66 8.11 -20.56
CA ILE A 591 -2.58 7.34 -19.72
C ILE A 591 -4.07 7.66 -20.00
N PHE A 592 -4.38 8.79 -20.66
CA PHE A 592 -5.75 9.23 -20.97
C PHE A 592 -6.06 9.27 -22.49
N ASN A 593 -5.29 8.56 -23.30
CA ASN A 593 -5.37 8.64 -24.78
C ASN A 593 -6.59 7.95 -25.42
N ASP A 594 -7.63 7.58 -24.66
CA ASP A 594 -8.88 7.03 -25.19
C ASP A 594 -10.11 7.69 -24.56
N GLU A 595 -11.03 8.16 -25.40
CA GLU A 595 -12.33 8.75 -25.02
C GLU A 595 -13.28 7.77 -24.29
N ASN A 596 -12.81 6.58 -23.90
CA ASN A 596 -13.63 5.50 -23.33
C ASN A 596 -13.22 5.01 -21.93
N ASP A 597 -12.13 5.51 -21.33
CA ASP A 597 -11.75 5.12 -19.96
C ASP A 597 -11.98 6.27 -18.96
N GLU A 598 -13.26 6.50 -18.63
CA GLU A 598 -13.62 7.30 -17.45
C GLU A 598 -13.19 6.63 -16.13
N ASP A 599 -12.84 5.33 -16.15
CA ASP A 599 -12.50 4.55 -14.96
C ASP A 599 -11.08 4.83 -14.41
N PHE A 600 -10.16 5.36 -15.21
CA PHE A 600 -8.79 5.65 -14.74
C PHE A 600 -8.71 6.89 -13.83
N ILE A 601 -9.75 7.72 -13.80
CA ILE A 601 -9.83 8.89 -12.90
C ILE A 601 -10.20 8.45 -11.46
N LEU A 602 -10.63 7.19 -11.25
CA LEU A 602 -11.11 6.70 -9.95
C LEU A 602 -10.67 5.25 -9.59
N SER A 603 -9.56 4.72 -10.15
CA SER A 603 -8.89 3.47 -9.70
C SER A 603 -7.68 3.66 -8.79
#